data_AF-A0A357D247-F1
#
_entry.id   AF-A0A357D247-F1
#
_cell.length_a   1.000
_cell.length_b   1.000
_cell.length_c   1.000
_cell.angle_alpha   90.00
_cell.angle_beta   90.00
_cell.angle_gamma   90.00
#
_symmetry.space_group_name_H-M   'P 1'
#
loop_
_entity.id
_entity.type
_entity.pdbx_description
1 polymer ?
#
loop_
_entity_poly.entity_id
_entity_poly.type
_entity_poly.pdbx_seq_one_letter_code
_entity_poly.pdbx_strand_id
1 'polypeptide(L)'
;LTYEKLRIACALIREGVPFIATHPDFNCPTPEGPIPDCGAMMAAITAATGVQPKIIGKPYPEMVSALCAKFGLEDRKIAMVGDRLYTDIALGQAAGITTILVLSGETQPSDLKDSPYHPDLVATDLGELTTWLS
;
A
#
# COMPACT_ATOMS: atom_id res chain seq x y z
N LEU A 1 -14.21 15.17 2.31
CA LEU A 1 -15.07 14.44 3.25
C LEU A 1 -16.18 15.37 3.75
N THR A 2 -17.45 14.95 3.80
CA THR A 2 -18.53 15.76 4.41
C THR A 2 -18.98 15.14 5.72
N TYR A 3 -19.49 15.97 6.64
CA TYR A 3 -20.01 15.48 7.92
C TYR A 3 -21.11 14.43 7.73
N GLU A 4 -21.98 14.61 6.74
CA GLU A 4 -23.06 13.66 6.47
C GLU A 4 -22.55 12.27 6.05
N LYS A 5 -21.52 12.22 5.20
CA LYS A 5 -20.88 10.94 4.83
C LYS A 5 -20.26 10.25 6.05
N LEU A 6 -19.61 11.02 6.93
CA LEU A 6 -19.03 10.50 8.17
C LEU A 6 -20.10 9.94 9.10
N ARG A 7 -21.21 10.67 9.29
CA ARG A 7 -22.35 10.26 10.11
C ARG A 7 -22.95 8.93 9.63
N ILE A 8 -23.18 8.81 8.32
CA ILE A 8 -23.72 7.59 7.71
C ILE A 8 -22.74 6.42 7.89
N ALA A 9 -21.45 6.62 7.57
CA ALA A 9 -20.44 5.58 7.72
C ALA A 9 -20.36 5.07 9.16
N CYS A 10 -20.31 5.97 10.15
CA CYS A 10 -20.26 5.59 11.56
C CYS A 10 -21.51 4.82 12.02
N ALA A 11 -22.70 5.18 11.52
CA ALA A 11 -23.92 4.46 11.85
C ALA A 11 -23.88 3.02 11.31
N LEU A 12 -23.55 2.84 10.04
CA LEU A 12 -23.44 1.53 9.40
C LEU A 12 -22.38 0.64 10.06
N ILE A 13 -21.23 1.22 10.42
CA ILE A 13 -20.15 0.48 11.08
C ILE A 13 -20.59 -0.04 12.46
N ARG A 14 -21.37 0.73 13.23
CA ARG A 14 -21.94 0.27 14.51
C ARG A 14 -22.96 -0.85 14.33
N GLU A 15 -23.64 -0.90 13.19
CA GLU A 15 -24.55 -1.99 12.81
C GLU A 15 -23.80 -3.25 12.32
N GLY A 16 -22.46 -3.21 12.29
CA GLY A 16 -21.63 -4.35 11.91
C GLY A 16 -21.25 -4.40 10.44
N VAL A 17 -21.53 -3.35 9.65
CA VAL A 17 -21.03 -3.26 8.27
C VAL A 17 -19.50 -3.20 8.29
N PRO A 18 -18.80 -3.99 7.45
CA PRO A 18 -17.34 -4.01 7.42
C PRO A 18 -16.72 -2.63 7.18
N PHE A 19 -15.82 -2.25 8.08
CA PHE A 19 -15.00 -1.06 7.94
C PHE A 19 -13.70 -1.42 7.22
N ILE A 20 -13.57 -1.00 5.96
CA ILE A 20 -12.43 -1.33 5.10
C ILE A 20 -11.76 -0.05 4.62
N ALA A 21 -10.42 -0.04 4.60
CA ALA A 21 -9.64 1.07 4.07
C ALA A 21 -8.52 0.60 3.15
N THR A 22 -8.14 1.46 2.21
CA THR A 22 -7.20 1.07 1.15
C THR A 22 -5.75 1.18 1.59
N HIS A 23 -5.38 2.15 2.41
CA HIS A 23 -4.00 2.34 2.87
C HIS A 23 -3.99 3.12 4.19
N PRO A 24 -2.96 2.96 5.06
CA PRO A 24 -2.96 3.53 6.40
C PRO A 24 -2.40 4.95 6.50
N ASP A 25 -1.92 5.54 5.40
CA ASP A 25 -1.14 6.78 5.43
C ASP A 25 -1.97 7.96 5.96
N PHE A 26 -1.43 8.70 6.94
CA PHE A 26 -2.12 9.84 7.53
C PHE A 26 -2.12 11.06 6.62
N ASN A 27 -1.08 11.22 5.80
CA ASN A 27 -0.89 12.40 4.97
C ASN A 27 -0.46 12.00 3.55
N CYS A 28 -0.99 12.72 2.58
CA CYS A 28 -0.58 12.69 1.18
C CYS A 28 0.32 13.89 0.91
N PRO A 29 1.55 13.71 0.39
CA PRO A 29 2.39 14.84 0.01
C PRO A 29 1.84 15.54 -1.24
N THR A 30 1.69 16.86 -1.19
CA THR A 30 1.39 17.71 -2.36
C THR A 30 2.38 18.87 -2.48
N PRO A 31 2.48 19.55 -3.64
CA PRO A 31 3.36 20.71 -3.80
C PRO A 31 3.10 21.84 -2.79
N GLU A 32 1.86 21.95 -2.29
CA GLU A 32 1.43 22.95 -1.32
C GLU A 32 1.68 22.53 0.15
N GLY A 33 2.10 21.28 0.36
CA GLY A 33 2.35 20.68 1.68
C GLY A 33 1.58 19.38 1.89
N PRO A 34 1.81 18.68 3.02
CA PRO A 34 1.08 17.46 3.34
C PRO A 34 -0.40 17.75 3.63
N ILE A 35 -1.30 17.02 2.99
CA ILE A 35 -2.74 17.07 3.23
C ILE A 35 -3.24 15.79 3.90
N PRO A 36 -4.35 15.81 4.66
CA PRO A 36 -4.91 14.60 5.27
C PRO A 36 -5.29 13.54 4.23
N ASP A 37 -4.93 12.29 4.50
CA ASP A 37 -5.22 11.13 3.66
C ASP A 37 -6.07 10.08 4.40
N CYS A 38 -6.13 8.85 3.88
CA CYS A 38 -6.99 7.78 4.36
C CYS A 38 -6.82 7.52 5.87
N GLY A 39 -5.59 7.54 6.38
CA GLY A 39 -5.20 7.48 7.80
C GLY A 39 -6.00 8.44 8.68
N ALA A 40 -6.06 9.72 8.28
CA ALA A 40 -6.77 10.74 9.03
C ALA A 40 -8.29 10.52 9.03
N MET A 41 -8.86 10.10 7.90
CA MET A 41 -10.29 9.77 7.81
C MET A 41 -10.63 8.55 8.68
N MET A 42 -9.79 7.51 8.64
CA MET A 42 -9.97 6.32 9.45
C MET A 42 -9.89 6.62 10.94
N ALA A 43 -8.95 7.46 11.38
CA ALA A 43 -8.80 7.84 12.77
C ALA A 43 -10.08 8.50 13.30
N ALA A 44 -10.69 9.40 12.53
CA ALA A 44 -11.96 10.03 12.90
C ALA A 44 -13.11 9.01 13.03
N ILE A 45 -13.24 8.08 12.09
CA ILE A 45 -14.26 7.01 12.13
C ILE A 45 -14.01 6.07 13.31
N THR A 46 -12.77 5.67 13.53
CA THR A 46 -12.36 4.78 14.61
C THR A 46 -12.64 5.41 15.97
N ALA A 47 -12.27 6.68 16.16
CA ALA A 47 -12.54 7.42 17.39
C ALA A 47 -14.05 7.54 17.67
N ALA A 48 -14.86 7.73 16.63
CA ALA A 48 -16.30 7.81 16.79
C ALA A 48 -16.93 6.43 17.09
N THR A 49 -16.50 5.37 16.41
CA THR A 49 -17.18 4.05 16.43
C THR A 49 -16.59 3.05 17.42
N GLY A 50 -15.32 3.18 17.78
CA GLY A 50 -14.55 2.18 18.52
C GLY A 50 -14.07 0.99 17.65
N VAL A 51 -14.38 0.98 16.35
CA VAL A 51 -14.09 -0.12 15.43
C VAL A 51 -12.84 0.20 14.61
N GLN A 52 -11.91 -0.76 14.53
CA GLN A 52 -10.71 -0.64 13.70
C GLN A 52 -10.99 -1.07 12.25
N PRO A 53 -10.43 -0.37 11.24
CA PRO A 53 -10.59 -0.76 9.85
C PRO A 53 -9.74 -1.99 9.51
N LYS A 54 -10.23 -2.83 8.60
CA LYS A 54 -9.38 -3.75 7.85
C LYS A 54 -8.70 -2.99 6.71
N ILE A 55 -7.37 -2.97 6.71
CA ILE A 55 -6.60 -2.41 5.59
C ILE A 55 -6.44 -3.48 4.50
N ILE A 56 -6.67 -3.11 3.23
CA ILE A 56 -6.63 -4.06 2.08
C ILE A 56 -5.63 -3.70 0.98
N GLY A 57 -4.90 -2.58 1.09
CA GLY A 57 -3.81 -2.26 0.18
C GLY A 57 -2.47 -2.73 0.72
N LYS A 58 -1.38 -2.13 0.25
CA LYS A 58 -0.02 -2.49 0.69
C LYS A 58 0.12 -2.28 2.22
N PRO A 59 0.81 -3.18 2.94
CA PRO A 59 1.58 -4.35 2.49
C PRO A 59 0.78 -5.67 2.44
N TYR A 60 -0.55 -5.63 2.40
CA TYR A 60 -1.40 -6.81 2.53
C TYR A 60 -1.51 -7.62 1.21
N PRO A 61 -1.19 -8.94 1.22
CA PRO A 61 -1.06 -9.74 0.00
C PRO A 61 -2.40 -10.07 -0.69
N GLU A 62 -3.55 -9.80 -0.04
CA GLU A 62 -4.87 -10.05 -0.62
C GLU A 62 -5.07 -9.36 -1.97
N MET A 63 -4.46 -8.18 -2.17
CA MET A 63 -4.52 -7.48 -3.46
C MET A 63 -3.86 -8.30 -4.58
N VAL A 64 -2.69 -8.89 -4.32
CA VAL A 64 -1.97 -9.73 -5.29
C VAL A 64 -2.76 -11.00 -5.55
N SER A 65 -3.24 -11.65 -4.48
CA SER A 65 -4.05 -12.87 -4.60
C SER A 65 -5.31 -12.67 -5.45
N ALA A 66 -5.98 -11.53 -5.28
CA ALA A 66 -7.16 -11.17 -6.08
C ALA A 66 -6.82 -10.94 -7.56
N LEU A 67 -5.66 -10.34 -7.85
CA LEU A 67 -5.18 -10.16 -9.23
C LEU A 67 -4.82 -11.50 -9.87
N CYS A 68 -4.09 -12.38 -9.17
CA CYS A 68 -3.77 -13.73 -9.65
C CYS A 68 -5.03 -14.49 -10.02
N ALA A 69 -6.03 -14.51 -9.12
CA ALA A 69 -7.30 -15.18 -9.35
C ALA A 69 -8.09 -14.58 -10.53
N LYS A 70 -8.10 -13.25 -10.66
CA LYS A 70 -8.83 -12.56 -11.73
C LYS A 70 -8.23 -12.79 -13.12
N PHE A 71 -6.91 -12.85 -13.21
CA PHE A 71 -6.19 -12.91 -14.49
C PHE A 71 -5.60 -14.29 -14.79
N GLY A 72 -5.76 -15.27 -13.89
CA GLY A 72 -5.19 -16.62 -14.05
C GLY A 72 -3.66 -16.61 -14.09
N LEU A 73 -3.04 -15.71 -13.32
CA LEU A 73 -1.59 -15.57 -13.27
C LEU A 73 -0.99 -16.50 -12.22
N GLU A 74 0.15 -17.09 -12.55
CA GLU A 74 0.99 -17.80 -11.59
C GLU A 74 1.92 -16.81 -10.89
N ASP A 75 2.10 -16.95 -9.57
CA ASP A 75 2.90 -16.03 -8.74
C ASP A 75 4.33 -15.80 -9.30
N ARG A 76 4.91 -16.84 -9.94
CA ARG A 76 6.25 -16.80 -10.55
C ARG A 76 6.38 -15.86 -11.76
N LYS A 77 5.28 -15.31 -12.27
CA LYS A 77 5.25 -14.39 -13.43
C LYS A 77 4.92 -12.95 -13.02
N ILE A 78 4.89 -12.66 -11.73
CA ILE A 78 4.48 -11.38 -11.19
C ILE A 78 5.67 -10.76 -10.45
N ALA A 79 5.86 -9.47 -10.65
CA ALA A 79 6.79 -8.67 -9.88
C ALA A 79 6.07 -7.47 -9.25
N MET A 80 6.35 -7.22 -7.98
CA MET A 80 6.00 -5.98 -7.30
C MET A 80 7.11 -4.97 -7.54
N VAL A 81 6.81 -3.92 -8.29
CA VAL A 81 7.72 -2.81 -8.59
C VAL A 81 7.29 -1.58 -7.79
N GLY A 82 8.21 -0.97 -7.05
CA GLY A 82 7.90 0.23 -6.27
C GLY A 82 9.12 0.89 -5.65
N ASP A 83 8.91 1.98 -4.95
CA ASP A 83 9.93 2.87 -4.40
C ASP A 83 9.93 2.93 -2.88
N ARG A 84 9.09 2.12 -2.21
CA ARG A 84 8.97 2.08 -0.74
C ARG A 84 9.20 0.69 -0.17
N LEU A 85 10.18 0.55 0.72
CA LEU A 85 10.53 -0.72 1.37
C LEU A 85 9.38 -1.31 2.21
N TYR A 86 8.75 -0.49 3.06
CA TYR A 86 7.75 -0.95 4.04
C TYR A 86 6.35 -1.18 3.46
N THR A 87 6.09 -0.75 2.22
CA THR A 87 4.82 -1.02 1.53
C THR A 87 4.99 -1.91 0.31
N ASP A 88 5.87 -1.54 -0.63
CA ASP A 88 5.98 -2.23 -1.91
C ASP A 88 6.74 -3.53 -1.78
N ILE A 89 7.94 -3.45 -1.21
CA ILE A 89 8.79 -4.64 -1.04
C ILE A 89 8.17 -5.56 0.00
N ALA A 90 7.66 -5.00 1.11
CA ALA A 90 6.88 -5.74 2.08
C ALA A 90 5.66 -6.47 1.46
N LEU A 91 4.92 -5.83 0.54
CA LEU A 91 3.80 -6.48 -0.17
C LEU A 91 4.30 -7.66 -1.00
N GLY A 92 5.32 -7.44 -1.84
CA GLY A 92 5.78 -8.50 -2.74
C GLY A 92 6.32 -9.70 -1.99
N GLN A 93 7.08 -9.46 -0.91
CA GLN A 93 7.53 -10.51 0.00
C GLN A 93 6.37 -11.25 0.69
N ALA A 94 5.38 -10.52 1.23
CA ALA A 94 4.21 -11.11 1.87
C ALA A 94 3.34 -11.92 0.89
N ALA A 95 3.33 -11.52 -0.38
CA ALA A 95 2.61 -12.20 -1.45
C ALA A 95 3.42 -13.31 -2.14
N GLY A 96 4.71 -13.47 -1.81
CA GLY A 96 5.58 -14.49 -2.43
C GLY A 96 5.88 -14.25 -3.91
N ILE A 97 5.88 -12.98 -4.34
CA ILE A 97 6.19 -12.55 -5.72
C ILE A 97 7.53 -11.81 -5.77
N THR A 98 8.15 -11.75 -6.95
CA THR A 98 9.42 -11.05 -7.15
C THR A 98 9.29 -9.57 -6.75
N THR A 99 10.29 -9.02 -6.07
CA THR A 99 10.31 -7.62 -5.62
C THR A 99 11.40 -6.83 -6.33
N ILE A 100 11.03 -5.68 -6.87
CA ILE A 100 11.93 -4.78 -7.59
C ILE A 100 11.80 -3.39 -6.98
N LEU A 101 12.86 -2.92 -6.34
CA LEU A 101 12.95 -1.55 -5.82
C LEU A 101 13.47 -0.62 -6.91
N VAL A 102 12.80 0.50 -7.13
CA VAL A 102 13.34 1.63 -7.92
C VAL A 102 13.76 2.76 -6.98
N LEU A 103 14.93 3.35 -7.25
CA LEU A 103 15.55 4.41 -6.43
C LEU A 103 15.16 5.84 -6.87
N SER A 104 14.20 5.97 -7.77
CA SER A 104 13.73 7.26 -8.28
C SER A 104 12.69 7.96 -7.39
N GLY A 105 12.35 7.37 -6.24
CA GLY A 105 11.26 7.80 -5.36
C GLY A 105 11.67 7.99 -3.90
N GLU A 106 10.88 7.47 -2.96
CA GLU A 106 11.04 7.70 -1.52
C GLU A 106 12.30 7.05 -0.93
N THR A 107 12.59 5.81 -1.31
CA THR A 107 13.71 5.05 -0.75
C THR A 107 15.04 5.51 -1.33
N GLN A 108 15.99 5.82 -0.45
CA GLN A 108 17.39 6.06 -0.78
C GLN A 108 18.23 4.79 -0.61
N PRO A 109 19.38 4.66 -1.31
CA PRO A 109 20.27 3.50 -1.17
C PRO A 109 20.73 3.22 0.27
N SER A 110 20.84 4.27 1.10
CA SER A 110 21.19 4.15 2.51
C SER A 110 20.15 3.38 3.33
N ASP A 111 18.86 3.49 2.95
CA ASP A 111 17.75 2.96 3.73
C ASP A 111 17.68 1.42 3.66
N LEU A 112 18.29 0.83 2.62
CA LEU A 112 18.40 -0.62 2.45
C LEU A 112 19.19 -1.28 3.59
N LYS A 113 20.16 -0.58 4.17
CA LYS A 113 21.08 -1.17 5.15
C LYS A 113 20.39 -1.57 6.45
N ASP A 114 19.44 -0.76 6.90
CA ASP A 114 18.76 -0.92 8.19
C ASP A 114 17.32 -1.44 8.04
N SER A 115 16.86 -1.66 6.81
CA SER A 115 15.51 -2.13 6.52
C SER A 115 15.35 -3.62 6.80
N PRO A 116 14.23 -4.06 7.41
CA PRO A 116 13.89 -5.48 7.48
C PRO A 116 13.41 -6.04 6.12
N TYR A 117 13.01 -5.17 5.18
CA TYR A 117 12.53 -5.52 3.85
C TYR A 117 13.65 -5.36 2.83
N HIS A 118 14.03 -6.47 2.19
CA HIS A 118 15.12 -6.53 1.21
C HIS A 118 14.55 -6.93 -0.16
N PRO A 119 14.66 -6.07 -1.18
CA PRO A 119 14.15 -6.39 -2.51
C PRO A 119 15.03 -7.44 -3.20
N ASP A 120 14.44 -8.23 -4.11
CA ASP A 120 15.18 -9.21 -4.92
C ASP A 120 16.08 -8.51 -5.94
N LEU A 121 15.61 -7.38 -6.49
CA LEU A 121 16.32 -6.57 -7.47
C LEU A 121 16.22 -5.09 -7.12
N VAL A 122 17.27 -4.33 -7.45
CA VAL A 122 17.30 -2.87 -7.28
C VAL A 122 17.66 -2.25 -8.63
N ALA A 123 16.81 -1.34 -9.10
CA ALA A 123 17.03 -0.52 -10.28
C ALA A 123 17.10 0.96 -9.87
N THR A 124 17.84 1.76 -10.64
CA THR A 124 17.94 3.20 -10.44
C THR A 124 16.59 3.86 -10.70
N ASP A 125 15.91 3.45 -11.77
CA ASP A 125 14.60 3.94 -12.18
C ASP A 125 13.87 2.91 -13.07
N LEU A 126 12.67 3.26 -13.55
CA LEU A 126 11.90 2.43 -14.48
C LEU A 126 12.58 2.27 -15.85
N GLY A 127 13.42 3.22 -16.26
CA GLY A 127 14.17 3.15 -17.52
C GLY A 127 15.19 2.01 -17.49
N GLU A 128 15.97 1.89 -16.41
CA GLU A 128 16.86 0.76 -16.20
C GLU A 128 16.09 -0.56 -16.19
N LEU A 129 14.96 -0.62 -15.48
CA LEU A 129 14.13 -1.83 -15.43
C LEU A 129 13.69 -2.32 -16.82
N THR A 130 13.36 -1.40 -17.75
CA THR A 130 12.96 -1.80 -19.11
C THR A 130 14.06 -2.55 -19.86
N THR A 131 15.33 -2.29 -19.55
CA THR A 131 16.47 -2.98 -20.18
C THR A 131 16.58 -4.45 -19.78
N TRP A 132 15.99 -4.85 -18.66
CA TRP A 132 15.99 -6.25 -18.18
C TRP A 132 14.89 -7.09 -18.83
N LEU A 133 13.87 -6.44 -19.40
CA LEU A 133 12.70 -7.05 -20.02
C LEU A 133 12.80 -7.08 -21.56
N SER A 134 13.89 -6.55 -22.10
CA SER A 134 14.21 -6.49 -23.53
C SER A 134 14.81 -7.81 -24.02
#